data_AF-A0A9P9JRC8-F1
#
_entry.id   AF-A0A9P9JRC8-F1
#
_cell.length_a   1.000
_cell.length_b   1.000
_cell.length_c   1.000
_cell.angle_alpha   90.00
_cell.angle_beta   90.00
_cell.angle_gamma   90.00
#
_symmetry.space_group_name_H-M   'P 1'
#
loop_
_entity.id
_entity.type
_entity.pdbx_description
1 polymer ?
#
loop_
_entity_poly.entity_id
_entity_poly.type
_entity_poly.pdbx_seq_one_letter_code
_entity_poly.pdbx_strand_id
1 'polypeptide(L)'
;YNCYGLVIVAYNGLSVGIGMTSTLAASIRYMFSETNSAARELTIAPHKTEFGFPLSRIGITMESCSSLFLPRMVGYSNATYLLSTGKTYPAESAVLHGLFAELMPEQKDVLPRAIELAQDILTNVSLMAVHINRQLMWRNPGSAEGTHLVDSPLLYDMFGGKDHLEFKKAFFSKRKPAFNDVLSRDAPRTCPWWNELSVQTKSNMKAQGSNTSKL
;
A
#
# COMPACT_ATOMS: atom_id res chain seq x y z
N TYR A 1 -6.51 1.19 -2.94
CA TYR A 1 -5.78 -0.12 -2.83
C TYR A 1 -5.48 -0.75 -4.19
N ASN A 2 -6.31 -0.59 -5.23
CA ASN A 2 -6.08 -1.13 -6.57
C ASN A 2 -5.41 -0.12 -7.52
N CYS A 3 -4.61 0.80 -6.99
CA CYS A 3 -3.87 1.75 -7.81
C CYS A 3 -2.78 1.00 -8.60
N TYR A 4 -2.58 1.39 -9.87
CA TYR A 4 -1.53 0.81 -10.70
C TYR A 4 -0.14 1.27 -10.27
N GLY A 5 -0.03 2.54 -9.86
CA GLY A 5 1.19 3.10 -9.29
C GLY A 5 1.35 2.84 -7.79
N LEU A 6 2.59 2.87 -7.34
CA LEU A 6 2.94 2.86 -5.92
C LEU A 6 2.44 4.15 -5.27
N VAL A 7 1.80 4.03 -4.10
CA VAL A 7 1.38 5.18 -3.29
C VAL A 7 2.28 5.28 -2.07
N ILE A 8 3.01 6.38 -1.95
CA ILE A 8 3.85 6.73 -0.80
C ILE A 8 3.12 7.83 0.00
N VAL A 9 3.00 7.65 1.30
CA VAL A 9 2.38 8.62 2.20
C VAL A 9 3.46 9.21 3.11
N ALA A 10 3.65 10.52 3.03
CA ALA A 10 4.50 11.29 3.93
C ALA A 10 3.62 11.97 4.98
N TYR A 11 3.63 11.46 6.22
CA TYR A 11 2.91 12.10 7.32
C TYR A 11 3.72 13.28 7.86
N ASN A 12 3.03 14.40 8.08
CA ASN A 12 3.61 15.63 8.60
C ASN A 12 3.12 15.98 10.01
N GLY A 13 2.41 15.07 10.69
CA GLY A 13 1.86 15.32 12.03
C GLY A 13 0.74 14.36 12.40
N LEU A 14 -0.17 14.85 13.25
CA LEU A 14 -1.37 14.14 13.71
C LEU A 14 -2.13 13.47 12.56
N SER A 15 -2.40 12.17 12.70
CA SER A 15 -3.29 11.44 11.82
C SER A 15 -4.11 10.44 12.62
N VAL A 16 -5.42 10.66 12.68
CA VAL A 16 -6.33 9.92 13.56
C VAL A 16 -7.61 9.56 12.82
N GLY A 17 -8.14 8.37 13.08
CA GLY A 17 -9.39 7.91 12.45
C GLY A 17 -9.23 7.80 10.94
N ILE A 18 -10.07 8.52 10.17
CA ILE A 18 -10.06 8.47 8.70
C ILE A 18 -8.70 8.90 8.11
N GLY A 19 -7.96 9.79 8.77
CA GLY A 19 -6.62 10.17 8.35
C GLY A 19 -5.65 8.98 8.32
N MET A 20 -5.85 7.99 9.20
CA MET A 20 -5.08 6.76 9.21
C MET A 20 -5.69 5.69 8.33
N THR A 21 -6.99 5.44 8.46
CA THR A 21 -7.61 4.30 7.79
C THR A 21 -7.62 4.46 6.26
N SER A 22 -7.78 5.68 5.74
CA SER A 22 -7.78 5.96 4.29
C SER A 22 -6.41 5.70 3.63
N THR A 23 -5.32 5.84 4.39
CA THR A 23 -3.94 5.70 3.92
C THR A 23 -3.35 4.31 4.20
N LEU A 24 -4.04 3.44 4.95
CA LEU A 24 -3.60 2.06 5.18
C LEU A 24 -3.41 1.28 3.86
N ALA A 25 -4.23 1.56 2.85
CA ALA A 25 -4.10 0.95 1.54
C ALA A 25 -2.84 1.40 0.75
N ALA A 26 -2.16 2.46 1.19
CA ALA A 26 -0.91 2.92 0.58
C ALA A 26 0.20 1.87 0.74
N SER A 27 1.20 1.96 -0.12
CA SER A 27 2.26 0.95 -0.20
C SER A 27 3.36 1.22 0.82
N ILE A 28 3.75 2.50 0.98
CA ILE A 28 4.83 2.92 1.86
C ILE A 28 4.37 4.14 2.65
N ARG A 29 4.77 4.21 3.92
CA ARG A 29 4.43 5.29 4.85
C ARG A 29 5.69 5.77 5.55
N TYR A 30 5.95 7.07 5.51
CA TYR A 30 7.01 7.75 6.23
C TYR A 30 6.44 8.73 7.24
N MET A 31 7.15 8.91 8.34
CA MET A 31 6.82 9.87 9.39
C MET A 31 8.11 10.34 10.06
N PHE A 32 8.07 11.40 10.86
CA PHE A 32 9.19 11.79 11.72
C PHE A 32 8.99 11.32 13.16
N SER A 33 10.09 11.15 13.88
CA SER A 33 10.13 10.81 15.29
C SER A 33 10.30 12.08 16.11
N GLU A 34 9.32 12.40 16.94
CA GLU A 34 9.42 13.54 17.86
C GLU A 34 10.43 13.31 18.97
N THR A 35 10.66 12.06 19.36
CA THR A 35 11.65 11.74 20.40
C THR A 35 13.09 12.03 19.97
N ASN A 36 13.35 12.03 18.65
CA ASN A 36 14.68 12.17 18.04
C ASN A 36 14.94 13.53 17.38
N SER A 37 13.96 14.45 17.38
CA SER A 37 14.14 15.79 16.82
C SER A 37 15.09 16.64 17.68
N ALA A 38 16.11 17.23 17.05
CA ALA A 38 17.10 18.09 17.71
C ALA A 38 16.49 19.38 18.30
N ALA A 39 15.26 19.72 17.91
CA ALA A 39 14.49 20.87 18.39
C ALA A 39 13.84 20.68 19.78
N ARG A 40 14.39 19.81 20.64
CA ARG A 40 13.88 19.58 22.01
C ARG A 40 14.03 20.77 22.95
N GLU A 41 14.77 21.81 22.55
CA GLU A 41 14.96 22.97 23.39
C GLU A 41 13.85 24.01 23.15
N LEU A 42 12.98 24.15 24.16
CA LEU A 42 12.17 25.34 24.46
C LEU A 42 10.76 25.51 23.88
N THR A 43 10.10 24.50 23.31
CA THR A 43 8.68 24.66 22.91
C THR A 43 7.78 23.55 23.44
N ILE A 44 6.86 23.88 24.34
CA ILE A 44 5.60 23.14 24.54
C ILE A 44 4.79 23.33 23.26
N ALA A 45 5.17 22.64 22.19
CA ALA A 45 4.46 22.71 20.92
C ALA A 45 3.20 21.83 21.00
N PRO A 46 2.01 22.31 20.62
CA PRO A 46 0.77 21.53 20.62
C PRO A 46 0.71 20.48 19.50
N HIS A 47 1.75 20.38 18.67
CA HIS A 47 1.83 19.45 17.56
C HIS A 47 2.62 18.22 18.01
N LYS A 48 1.93 17.27 18.63
CA LYS A 48 2.47 15.94 18.86
C LYS A 48 2.13 15.02 17.69
N THR A 49 3.06 14.15 17.33
CA THR A 49 2.83 13.01 16.47
C THR A 49 1.86 12.10 17.21
N GLU A 50 0.63 12.11 16.76
CA GLU A 50 -0.44 11.35 17.39
C GLU A 50 -1.15 10.52 16.33
N PHE A 51 -1.14 9.21 16.58
CA PHE A 51 -1.67 8.21 15.68
C PHE A 51 -2.64 7.31 16.42
N GLY A 52 -3.84 7.13 15.88
CA GLY A 52 -4.84 6.33 16.58
C GLY A 52 -6.07 6.01 15.75
N PHE A 53 -6.82 5.05 16.28
CA PHE A 53 -8.04 4.50 15.69
C PHE A 53 -9.20 4.67 16.68
N PRO A 54 -9.74 5.89 16.86
CA PRO A 54 -10.68 6.22 17.94
C PRO A 54 -12.11 5.72 17.68
N LEU A 55 -12.31 4.83 16.69
CA LEU A 55 -13.62 4.41 16.21
C LEU A 55 -14.51 3.91 17.36
N SER A 56 -13.96 3.08 18.25
CA SER A 56 -14.69 2.58 19.42
C SER A 56 -15.01 3.66 20.46
N ARG A 57 -14.21 4.74 20.58
CA ARG A 57 -14.50 5.86 21.48
C ARG A 57 -15.67 6.72 21.01
N ILE A 58 -15.95 6.72 19.72
CA ILE A 58 -17.07 7.46 19.12
C ILE A 58 -18.23 6.53 18.71
N GLY A 59 -18.20 5.28 19.14
CA GLY A 59 -19.29 4.33 18.91
C GLY A 59 -19.47 3.86 17.47
N ILE A 60 -18.40 3.90 16.65
CA ILE A 60 -18.44 3.43 15.26
C ILE A 60 -17.53 2.22 15.04
N THR A 61 -17.83 1.46 13.99
CA THR A 61 -17.04 0.29 13.57
C THR A 61 -15.91 0.67 12.59
N MET A 62 -15.03 -0.28 12.30
CA MET A 62 -13.97 -0.15 11.30
C MET A 62 -14.51 0.23 9.92
N GLU A 63 -13.88 1.21 9.27
CA GLU A 63 -14.22 1.67 7.92
C GLU A 63 -12.97 1.72 7.02
N SER A 64 -13.08 2.22 5.78
CA SER A 64 -11.98 2.30 4.80
C SER A 64 -11.17 1.00 4.62
N CYS A 65 -11.85 -0.14 4.74
CA CYS A 65 -11.24 -1.48 4.71
C CYS A 65 -10.15 -1.69 5.78
N SER A 66 -10.14 -0.89 6.85
CA SER A 66 -9.14 -0.97 7.92
C SER A 66 -9.14 -2.32 8.62
N SER A 67 -10.26 -3.04 8.64
CA SER A 67 -10.36 -4.42 9.16
C SER A 67 -9.53 -5.43 8.36
N LEU A 68 -9.26 -5.14 7.08
CA LEU A 68 -8.34 -5.90 6.25
C LEU A 68 -6.90 -5.45 6.46
N PHE A 69 -6.67 -4.13 6.44
CA PHE A 69 -5.32 -3.57 6.34
C PHE A 69 -4.59 -3.49 7.68
N LEU A 70 -5.23 -2.98 8.73
CA LEU A 70 -4.57 -2.72 10.01
C LEU A 70 -3.99 -4.00 10.64
N PRO A 71 -4.74 -5.11 10.79
CA PRO A 71 -4.19 -6.33 11.39
C PRO A 71 -3.04 -6.95 10.60
N ARG A 72 -2.96 -6.71 9.27
CA ARG A 72 -1.85 -7.18 8.43
C ARG A 72 -0.56 -6.39 8.63
N MET A 73 -0.63 -5.17 9.18
CA MET A 73 0.54 -4.32 9.40
C MET A 73 1.07 -4.47 10.82
N VAL A 74 0.19 -4.36 11.83
CA VAL A 74 0.60 -4.33 13.24
C VAL A 74 0.32 -5.65 13.98
N GLY A 75 -0.28 -6.63 13.30
CA GLY A 75 -0.76 -7.88 13.90
C GLY A 75 -2.11 -7.73 14.59
N TYR A 76 -2.83 -8.86 14.74
CA TYR A 76 -4.18 -8.86 15.34
C TYR A 76 -4.19 -8.34 16.78
N SER A 77 -3.19 -8.69 17.59
CA SER A 77 -3.12 -8.26 19.00
C SER A 77 -3.05 -6.73 19.13
N ASN A 78 -2.12 -6.10 18.41
CA ASN A 78 -1.99 -4.64 18.44
C ASN A 78 -3.20 -3.96 17.80
N ALA A 79 -3.72 -4.49 16.70
CA ALA A 79 -4.92 -3.95 16.06
C ALA A 79 -6.12 -3.94 17.03
N THR A 80 -6.37 -5.06 17.71
CA THR A 80 -7.42 -5.14 18.74
C THR A 80 -7.16 -4.15 19.87
N TYR A 81 -5.94 -4.06 20.40
CA TYR A 81 -5.60 -3.11 21.46
C TYR A 81 -5.83 -1.64 21.05
N LEU A 82 -5.38 -1.25 19.85
CA LEU A 82 -5.57 0.09 19.31
C LEU A 82 -7.04 0.45 19.18
N LEU A 83 -7.86 -0.47 18.63
CA LEU A 83 -9.29 -0.26 18.42
C LEU A 83 -10.06 -0.25 19.74
N SER A 84 -9.83 -1.23 20.62
CA SER A 84 -10.53 -1.34 21.90
C SER A 84 -10.26 -0.17 22.84
N THR A 85 -9.03 0.38 22.84
CA THR A 85 -8.71 1.56 23.67
C THR A 85 -9.10 2.88 22.99
N GLY A 86 -9.06 2.91 21.66
CA GLY A 86 -9.22 4.11 20.82
C GLY A 86 -8.27 5.26 21.16
N LYS A 87 -7.15 4.96 21.86
CA LYS A 87 -6.13 5.94 22.26
C LYS A 87 -5.27 6.35 21.05
N THR A 88 -4.67 7.54 21.15
CA THR A 88 -3.60 7.98 20.27
C THR A 88 -2.24 7.61 20.86
N TYR A 89 -1.26 7.38 20.00
CA TYR A 89 0.10 6.98 20.35
C TYR A 89 1.11 7.73 19.47
N PRO A 90 2.33 7.98 19.98
CA PRO A 90 3.41 8.50 19.17
C PRO A 90 3.87 7.49 18.12
N ALA A 91 4.51 7.97 17.05
CA ALA A 91 4.87 7.16 15.87
C ALA A 91 5.74 5.92 16.21
N GLU A 92 6.61 6.07 17.21
CA GLU A 92 7.60 5.10 17.69
C GLU A 92 6.99 4.04 18.61
N SER A 93 5.71 4.19 18.97
CA SER A 93 5.04 3.28 19.88
C SER A 93 5.04 1.86 19.34
N ALA A 94 5.38 0.89 20.19
CA ALA A 94 5.46 -0.53 19.82
C ALA A 94 4.14 -1.08 19.24
N VAL A 95 2.99 -0.52 19.63
CA VAL A 95 1.68 -0.91 19.09
C VAL A 95 1.45 -0.45 17.64
N LEU A 96 2.26 0.48 17.14
CA LEU A 96 2.28 0.93 15.75
C LEU A 96 3.44 0.36 14.94
N HIS A 97 4.25 -0.52 15.55
CA HIS A 97 5.38 -1.15 14.86
C HIS A 97 4.88 -1.93 13.62
N GLY A 98 5.54 -1.70 12.47
CA GLY A 98 5.15 -2.22 11.16
C GLY A 98 4.26 -1.29 10.33
N LEU A 99 3.80 -0.16 10.88
CA LEU A 99 2.94 0.78 10.15
C LEU A 99 3.72 1.77 9.28
N PHE A 100 4.87 2.24 9.76
CA PHE A 100 5.79 3.15 9.08
C PHE A 100 7.02 2.39 8.60
N ALA A 101 7.47 2.67 7.37
CA ALA A 101 8.67 2.06 6.80
C ALA A 101 9.95 2.64 7.40
N GLU A 102 9.93 3.94 7.73
CA GLU A 102 11.06 4.65 8.32
C GLU A 102 10.54 5.86 9.12
N LEU A 103 11.24 6.19 10.20
CA LEU A 103 10.96 7.36 11.04
C LEU A 103 12.12 8.35 10.91
N MET A 104 11.85 9.54 10.36
CA MET A 104 12.84 10.59 10.15
C MET A 104 13.19 11.33 11.45
N PRO A 105 14.37 11.94 11.58
CA PRO A 105 14.70 12.76 12.74
C PRO A 105 13.83 14.02 12.86
N GLU A 106 13.58 14.71 11.75
CA GLU A 106 12.82 15.97 11.74
C GLU A 106 11.66 15.95 10.73
N GLN A 107 10.58 16.68 11.02
CA GLN A 107 9.38 16.76 10.17
C GLN A 107 9.68 17.21 8.74
N LYS A 108 10.60 18.18 8.58
CA LYS A 108 10.98 18.73 7.28
C LYS A 108 11.66 17.70 6.36
N ASP A 109 12.17 16.60 6.92
CA ASP A 109 12.91 15.58 6.17
C ASP A 109 11.97 14.52 5.55
N VAL A 110 10.72 14.41 6.03
CA VAL A 110 9.79 13.36 5.61
C VAL A 110 9.44 13.46 4.13
N LEU A 111 9.08 14.65 3.64
CA LEU A 111 8.72 14.84 2.24
C LEU A 111 9.92 14.67 1.30
N PRO A 112 11.09 15.27 1.55
CA PRO A 112 12.30 15.00 0.77
C PRO A 112 12.62 13.51 0.68
N ARG A 113 12.55 12.78 1.80
CA ARG A 113 12.80 11.33 1.81
C ARG A 113 11.80 10.54 0.95
N ALA A 114 10.52 10.91 1.03
CA ALA A 114 9.48 10.29 0.20
C ALA A 114 9.72 10.51 -1.30
N ILE A 115 10.17 11.72 -1.68
CA ILE A 115 10.51 12.06 -3.07
C ILE A 115 11.77 11.32 -3.52
N GLU A 116 12.80 11.26 -2.68
CA GLU A 116 14.03 10.52 -2.95
C GLU A 116 13.73 9.04 -3.25
N LEU A 117 12.92 8.40 -2.40
CA LEU A 117 12.47 7.02 -2.65
C LEU A 117 11.69 6.91 -3.97
N ALA A 118 10.77 7.84 -4.26
CA ALA A 118 10.02 7.81 -5.50
C ALA A 118 10.96 7.91 -6.73
N GLN A 119 11.97 8.78 -6.68
CA GLN A 119 12.98 8.93 -7.72
C GLN A 119 13.85 7.68 -7.89
N ASP A 120 14.26 7.08 -6.78
CA ASP A 120 15.01 5.81 -6.79
C ASP A 120 14.21 4.70 -7.48
N ILE A 121 12.93 4.55 -7.11
CA ILE A 121 12.03 3.56 -7.71
C ILE A 121 11.85 3.82 -9.21
N LEU A 122 11.59 5.06 -9.61
CA LEU A 122 11.42 5.41 -11.03
C LEU A 122 12.69 5.17 -11.86
N THR A 123 13.87 5.24 -11.23
CA THR A 123 15.15 5.09 -11.93
C THR A 123 15.62 3.63 -11.98
N ASN A 124 15.40 2.88 -10.91
CA ASN A 124 16.09 1.61 -10.68
C ASN A 124 15.16 0.39 -10.66
N VAL A 125 13.84 0.55 -10.75
CA VAL A 125 12.88 -0.53 -10.50
C VAL A 125 11.85 -0.67 -11.64
N SER A 126 11.55 -1.91 -12.03
CA SER A 126 10.45 -2.21 -12.96
C SER A 126 9.11 -1.97 -12.27
N LEU A 127 8.34 -0.98 -12.74
CA LEU A 127 7.01 -0.68 -12.20
C LEU A 127 6.01 -1.82 -12.47
N MET A 128 6.19 -2.57 -13.55
CA MET A 128 5.45 -3.81 -13.82
C MET A 128 5.68 -4.82 -12.69
N ALA A 129 6.95 -5.10 -12.35
CA ALA A 129 7.28 -6.02 -11.27
C ALA A 129 6.75 -5.56 -9.91
N VAL A 130 6.85 -4.26 -9.60
CA VAL A 130 6.29 -3.68 -8.37
C VAL A 130 4.78 -3.92 -8.29
N HIS A 131 4.06 -3.70 -9.40
CA HIS A 131 2.62 -3.93 -9.44
C HIS A 131 2.27 -5.40 -9.21
N ILE A 132 2.88 -6.32 -9.99
CA ILE A 132 2.58 -7.76 -9.92
C ILE A 132 2.95 -8.33 -8.55
N ASN A 133 4.13 -8.01 -8.01
CA ASN A 133 4.55 -8.44 -6.67
C ASN A 133 3.56 -7.98 -5.59
N ARG A 134 3.10 -6.74 -5.68
CA ARG A 134 2.09 -6.21 -4.75
C ARG A 134 0.79 -7.01 -4.86
N GLN A 135 0.28 -7.25 -6.06
CA GLN A 135 -0.96 -8.00 -6.23
C GLN A 135 -0.82 -9.46 -5.79
N LEU A 136 0.34 -10.10 -6.00
CA LEU A 136 0.63 -11.46 -5.52
C LEU A 136 0.51 -11.57 -4.00
N MET A 137 0.96 -10.55 -3.26
CA MET A 137 0.78 -10.50 -1.81
C MET A 137 -0.69 -10.25 -1.41
N TRP A 138 -1.37 -9.29 -2.04
CA TRP A 138 -2.73 -8.89 -1.64
C TRP A 138 -3.83 -9.84 -2.08
N ARG A 139 -3.63 -10.53 -3.20
CA ARG A 139 -4.57 -11.50 -3.81
C ARG A 139 -4.03 -12.92 -3.71
N ASN A 140 -3.24 -13.18 -2.66
CA ASN A 140 -2.68 -14.50 -2.41
C ASN A 140 -3.81 -15.52 -2.15
N PRO A 141 -3.79 -16.72 -2.77
CA PRO A 141 -4.81 -17.75 -2.56
C PRO A 141 -4.85 -18.40 -1.17
N GLY A 142 -3.86 -18.15 -0.31
CA GLY A 142 -3.83 -18.63 1.07
C GLY A 142 -3.22 -20.01 1.28
N SER A 143 -2.65 -20.64 0.24
CA SER A 143 -1.92 -21.91 0.33
C SER A 143 -0.67 -21.88 -0.55
N ALA A 144 0.32 -22.72 -0.23
CA ALA A 144 1.53 -22.84 -1.04
C ALA A 144 1.21 -23.30 -2.48
N GLU A 145 0.39 -24.34 -2.63
CA GLU A 145 -0.05 -24.85 -3.93
C GLU A 145 -0.80 -23.78 -4.74
N GLY A 146 -1.78 -23.11 -4.11
CA GLY A 146 -2.54 -22.04 -4.78
C GLY A 146 -1.64 -20.87 -5.18
N THR A 147 -0.68 -20.50 -4.34
CA THR A 147 0.30 -19.43 -4.66
C THR A 147 1.15 -19.83 -5.86
N HIS A 148 1.66 -21.06 -5.88
CA HIS A 148 2.46 -21.59 -6.99
C HIS A 148 1.71 -21.56 -8.33
N LEU A 149 0.45 -22.00 -8.32
CA LEU A 149 -0.41 -22.00 -9.51
C LEU A 149 -0.68 -20.59 -10.06
N VAL A 150 -0.58 -19.56 -9.23
CA VAL A 150 -0.72 -18.15 -9.63
C VAL A 150 0.62 -17.55 -10.06
N ASP A 151 1.66 -17.66 -9.23
CA ASP A 151 2.91 -16.93 -9.43
C ASP A 151 3.77 -17.49 -10.56
N SER A 152 3.73 -18.80 -10.81
CA SER A 152 4.58 -19.47 -11.78
C SER A 152 4.30 -19.07 -13.23
N PRO A 153 3.04 -19.03 -13.72
CA PRO A 153 2.77 -18.51 -15.05
C PRO A 153 3.07 -17.00 -15.19
N LEU A 154 2.85 -16.21 -14.13
CA LEU A 154 3.20 -14.78 -14.12
C LEU A 154 4.72 -14.59 -14.26
N LEU A 155 5.49 -15.35 -13.48
CA LEU A 155 6.95 -15.32 -13.50
C LEU A 155 7.50 -15.78 -14.86
N TYR A 156 6.93 -16.84 -15.44
CA TYR A 156 7.27 -17.31 -16.78
C TYR A 156 7.09 -16.21 -17.82
N ASP A 157 5.95 -15.52 -17.82
CA ASP A 157 5.69 -14.41 -18.73
C ASP A 157 6.66 -13.23 -18.49
N MET A 158 6.94 -12.91 -17.22
CA MET A 158 7.88 -11.84 -16.85
C MET A 158 9.32 -12.15 -17.26
N PHE A 159 9.77 -13.41 -17.27
CA PHE A 159 11.08 -13.78 -17.82
C PHE A 159 11.21 -13.47 -19.32
N GLY A 160 10.09 -13.52 -20.06
CA GLY A 160 10.01 -13.11 -21.47
C GLY A 160 9.71 -11.62 -21.68
N GLY A 161 9.35 -10.89 -20.63
CA GLY A 161 8.95 -9.48 -20.66
C GLY A 161 10.09 -8.52 -21.00
N LYS A 162 9.75 -7.33 -21.53
CA LYS A 162 10.75 -6.37 -22.04
C LYS A 162 11.65 -5.88 -20.92
N ASP A 163 11.10 -5.64 -19.73
CA ASP A 163 11.88 -5.19 -18.57
C ASP A 163 12.94 -6.22 -18.17
N HIS A 164 12.60 -7.52 -18.13
CA HIS A 164 13.58 -8.54 -17.78
C HIS A 164 14.64 -8.73 -18.88
N LEU A 165 14.24 -8.66 -20.16
CA LEU A 165 15.19 -8.70 -21.28
C LEU A 165 16.14 -7.51 -21.24
N GLU A 166 15.64 -6.31 -20.91
CA GLU A 166 16.45 -5.11 -20.73
C GLU A 166 17.38 -5.23 -19.53
N PHE A 167 16.90 -5.76 -18.40
CA PHE A 167 17.75 -6.05 -17.24
C PHE A 167 18.92 -6.95 -17.63
N LYS A 168 18.68 -8.05 -18.35
CA LYS A 168 19.76 -8.94 -18.82
C LYS A 168 20.79 -8.19 -19.67
N LYS A 169 20.33 -7.39 -20.64
CA LYS A 169 21.22 -6.57 -21.50
C LYS A 169 22.04 -5.59 -20.66
N ALA A 170 21.38 -4.83 -19.79
CA ALA A 170 22.01 -3.82 -18.95
C ALA A 170 23.04 -4.42 -17.99
N PHE A 171 22.73 -5.58 -17.41
CA PHE A 171 23.61 -6.34 -16.53
C PHE A 171 24.93 -6.72 -17.22
N PHE A 172 24.86 -7.35 -18.40
CA PHE A 172 26.07 -7.71 -19.16
C PHE A 172 26.84 -6.48 -19.70
N SER A 173 26.15 -5.38 -19.97
CA SER A 173 26.75 -4.11 -20.40
C SER A 173 27.20 -3.20 -19.24
N LYS A 174 27.09 -3.65 -17.97
CA LYS A 174 27.45 -2.88 -16.76
C LYS A 174 26.83 -1.47 -16.72
N ARG A 175 25.59 -1.34 -17.18
CA ARG A 175 24.81 -0.10 -17.16
C ARG A 175 23.53 -0.28 -16.36
N LYS A 176 22.86 0.82 -16.02
CA LYS A 176 21.52 0.76 -15.42
C LYS A 176 20.48 0.30 -16.47
N PRO A 177 19.50 -0.53 -16.09
CA PRO A 177 18.40 -0.91 -16.97
C PRO A 177 17.45 0.25 -17.20
N ALA A 178 16.90 0.36 -18.41
CA ALA A 178 15.84 1.30 -18.74
C ALA A 178 14.50 0.56 -18.84
N PHE A 179 13.82 0.39 -17.72
CA PHE A 179 12.52 -0.28 -17.68
C PHE A 179 11.43 0.55 -18.37
N ASN A 180 10.66 -0.09 -19.25
CA ASN A 180 9.71 0.56 -20.15
C ASN A 180 8.39 -0.21 -20.31
N ASP A 181 8.21 -1.35 -19.63
CA ASP A 181 6.93 -2.06 -19.65
C ASP A 181 5.80 -1.18 -19.10
N VAL A 182 4.67 -1.17 -19.82
CA VAL A 182 3.46 -0.44 -19.44
C VAL A 182 2.36 -1.44 -19.14
N LEU A 183 1.81 -1.40 -17.93
CA LEU A 183 0.84 -2.40 -17.46
C LEU A 183 -0.35 -2.63 -18.41
N SER A 184 -0.92 -1.57 -19.00
CA SER A 184 -2.06 -1.70 -19.91
C SER A 184 -1.77 -2.41 -21.22
N ARG A 185 -0.49 -2.57 -21.60
CA ARG A 185 -0.07 -3.14 -22.87
C ARG A 185 0.80 -4.38 -22.73
N ASP A 186 1.64 -4.40 -21.71
CA ASP A 186 2.74 -5.34 -21.54
C ASP A 186 2.52 -6.28 -20.33
N ALA A 187 1.32 -6.30 -19.73
CA ALA A 187 1.02 -7.17 -18.60
C ALA A 187 1.16 -8.66 -18.95
N PRO A 188 1.57 -9.51 -17.99
CA PRO A 188 1.50 -10.96 -18.12
C PRO A 188 0.10 -11.42 -18.54
N ARG A 189 0.02 -12.51 -19.32
CA ARG A 189 -1.23 -12.99 -19.93
C ARG A 189 -2.27 -13.39 -18.89
N THR A 190 -1.83 -13.89 -17.74
CA THR A 190 -2.69 -14.28 -16.63
C THR A 190 -3.03 -13.13 -15.70
N CYS A 191 -2.58 -11.90 -15.97
CA CYS A 191 -2.94 -10.73 -15.19
C CYS A 191 -4.18 -10.02 -15.81
N PRO A 192 -5.22 -9.71 -15.03
CA PRO A 192 -5.42 -10.08 -13.63
C PRO A 192 -5.88 -11.55 -13.47
N TRP A 193 -5.33 -12.28 -12.48
CA TRP A 193 -5.77 -13.65 -12.16
C TRP A 193 -6.93 -13.68 -11.15
N TRP A 194 -7.36 -12.50 -10.70
CA TRP A 194 -8.45 -12.34 -9.75
C TRP A 194 -9.71 -11.89 -10.47
N ASN A 195 -10.86 -12.24 -9.88
CA ASN A 195 -12.13 -11.70 -10.31
C ASN A 195 -12.32 -10.30 -9.70
N GLU A 196 -12.69 -9.33 -10.54
CA GLU A 196 -13.14 -8.04 -10.04
C GLU A 196 -14.50 -8.17 -9.36
N LEU A 197 -14.65 -7.57 -8.19
CA LEU A 197 -15.93 -7.51 -7.51
C LEU A 197 -16.83 -6.51 -8.23
N SER A 198 -18.00 -6.95 -8.65
CA SER A 198 -19.00 -6.05 -9.22
C SER A 198 -19.47 -5.03 -8.19
N VAL A 199 -19.39 -3.75 -8.56
CA VAL A 199 -19.98 -2.65 -7.78
C VAL A 199 -21.43 -2.37 -8.17
N GLN A 200 -22.00 -3.12 -9.12
CA GLN A 200 -23.40 -2.99 -9.49
C GLN A 200 -24.29 -3.60 -8.41
N THR A 201 -25.20 -2.81 -7.87
CA THR A 201 -26.23 -3.30 -6.95
C THR A 201 -27.21 -4.20 -7.69
N LYS A 202 -27.74 -5.23 -7.01
CA LYS A 202 -28.70 -6.20 -7.57
C LYS A 202 -29.94 -5.55 -8.22
N SER A 203 -30.30 -4.33 -7.85
CA SER A 203 -31.38 -3.56 -8.48
C SER A 203 -31.10 -3.22 -9.95
N ASN A 204 -29.84 -3.03 -10.34
CA ASN A 204 -29.45 -2.65 -11.70
C ASN A 204 -29.33 -3.85 -12.67
N MET A 205 -29.25 -5.07 -12.15
CA MET A 205 -29.26 -6.29 -13.00
C MET A 205 -30.65 -6.59 -13.57
N LYS A 206 -31.74 -6.20 -12.88
CA LYS A 206 -33.11 -6.39 -13.39
C LYS A 206 -33.50 -5.37 -14.48
N ALA A 207 -32.95 -4.16 -14.44
CA ALA A 207 -33.27 -3.11 -15.42
C ALA A 207 -32.65 -3.37 -16.81
N GLN A 208 -31.54 -4.12 -16.89
CA GLN A 208 -30.92 -4.49 -18.17
C GLN A 208 -31.48 -5.79 -18.79
N GLY A 209 -32.26 -6.56 -18.03
CA GLY A 209 -32.86 -7.83 -18.48
C GLY A 209 -34.24 -7.73 -19.13
N SER A 210 -34.84 -6.53 -19.23
CA SER A 210 -36.23 -6.38 -19.69
C SER A 210 -36.40 -5.70 -21.05
N ASN A 211 -35.33 -5.52 -21.85
CA ASN A 211 -35.43 -4.90 -23.18
C ASN A 211 -35.19 -5.87 -24.34
N THR A 212 -35.63 -7.11 -24.19
CA THR A 212 -35.86 -8.03 -25.31
C THR A 212 -37.30 -8.53 -25.28
N SER A 213 -38.21 -7.71 -25.79
CA SER A 213 -39.44 -8.19 -26.42
C SER A 213 -39.71 -7.34 -27.66
N LYS A 214 -39.15 -7.79 -28.80
CA LYS A 214 -39.79 -7.57 -30.09
C LYS A 214 -40.94 -8.56 -30.18
N LEU A 215 -42.15 -8.05 -30.33
CA LEU A 215 -43.10 -8.37 -31.41
C LEU A 215 -43.97 -7.13 -31.61
#